data_AF-A0A945VR05-F1
#
_entry.id   AF-A0A945VR05-F1
#
_cell.length_a   1.000
_cell.length_b   1.000
_cell.length_c   1.000
_cell.angle_alpha   90.00
_cell.angle_beta   90.00
_cell.angle_gamma   90.00
#
_symmetry.space_group_name_H-M   'P 1'
#
loop_
_entity.id
_entity.type
_entity.pdbx_description
1 polymer ?
#
loop_
_entity_poly.entity_id
_entity_poly.type
_entity_poly.pdbx_seq_one_letter_code
_entity_poly.pdbx_strand_id
1 'polypeptide(L)'
;EIFVFPGMKAHKPLSMSGISNPLQKLLKTSDIEPFTARDLRRTFTTHLSRIDVLAEIRNRIQNHAIAGDVESKHYNRFDYANQKKSALEKWEREMKHIVNIPVKDNIINFTGNAS
;
A
#
# COMPACT_ATOMS: atom_id res chain seq x y z
N GLU A 1 16.40 6.81 20.63
CA GLU A 1 15.29 6.60 19.69
C GLU A 1 15.57 5.33 18.88
N ILE A 2 14.62 4.39 18.83
CA ILE A 2 14.75 3.15 18.05
C ILE A 2 14.13 3.41 16.68
N PHE A 3 14.94 3.35 15.63
CA PHE A 3 14.45 3.45 14.25
C PHE A 3 14.02 2.07 13.76
N VAL A 4 12.84 1.97 13.15
CA VAL A 4 12.37 0.73 12.48
C VAL A 4 13.34 0.33 11.36
N PHE A 5 13.90 1.31 10.65
CA PHE A 5 14.92 1.13 9.63
C PHE A 5 16.17 1.93 10.01
N PRO A 6 17.11 1.33 10.76
CA PRO A 6 18.34 2.01 11.15
C PRO A 6 19.28 2.19 9.95
N GLY A 7 19.91 3.36 9.85
CA GLY A 7 20.93 3.64 8.86
C GLY A 7 22.30 3.09 9.28
N MET A 8 23.27 3.17 8.36
CA MET A 8 24.64 2.71 8.62
C MET A 8 25.36 3.47 9.75
N LYS A 9 24.92 4.71 10.03
CA LYS A 9 25.43 5.50 11.16
C LYS A 9 24.53 5.28 12.37
N ALA A 10 25.16 5.01 13.51
CA ALA A 10 24.45 4.86 14.78
C ALA A 10 23.49 6.04 15.01
N HIS A 11 22.28 5.72 15.49
CA HIS A 11 21.23 6.69 15.79
C HIS A 11 20.80 7.58 14.61
N LYS A 12 20.95 7.11 13.36
CA LYS A 12 20.37 7.78 12.20
C LYS A 12 19.37 6.86 11.48
N PRO A 13 18.31 7.43 10.89
CA PRO A 13 17.41 6.66 10.03
C PRO A 13 18.11 6.27 8.72
N LEU A 14 17.58 5.25 8.06
CA LEU A 14 17.95 4.90 6.69
C LEU A 14 17.78 6.11 5.77
N SER A 15 18.83 6.46 5.02
CA SER A 15 18.78 7.54 4.04
C SER A 15 18.04 7.09 2.77
N MET A 16 17.50 8.05 2.02
CA MET A 16 16.92 7.77 0.70
C MET A 16 17.92 7.09 -0.25
N SER A 17 19.20 7.50 -0.20
CA SER A 17 20.28 6.87 -0.95
C SER A 17 20.54 5.41 -0.53
N GLY A 18 20.26 5.07 0.73
CA GLY A 18 20.33 3.70 1.24
C GLY A 18 19.27 2.78 0.66
N ILE A 19 18.21 3.31 0.04
CA ILE A 19 17.20 2.55 -0.70
C ILE A 19 17.45 2.63 -2.21
N SER A 20 17.69 3.84 -2.74
CA SER A 20 17.80 4.06 -4.19
C SER A 20 19.00 3.34 -4.80
N ASN A 21 20.16 3.33 -4.15
CA ASN A 21 21.37 2.76 -4.72
C ASN A 21 21.30 1.23 -4.80
N PRO A 22 20.90 0.50 -3.72
CA PRO A 22 20.69 -0.94 -3.81
C PRO A 22 19.62 -1.31 -4.83
N LEU A 23 18.51 -0.57 -4.91
CA LEU A 23 17.46 -0.80 -5.90
C LEU A 23 18.01 -0.66 -7.33
N GLN A 24 18.74 0.42 -7.63
CA GLN A 24 19.36 0.59 -8.95
C GLN A 24 20.36 -0.52 -9.27
N LYS A 25 21.14 -0.97 -8.28
CA LYS A 25 22.08 -2.08 -8.46
C LYS A 25 21.35 -3.38 -8.77
N LEU A 26 20.28 -3.69 -8.03
CA LEU A 26 19.44 -4.86 -8.27
C LEU A 26 18.85 -4.85 -9.68
N LEU A 27 18.23 -3.73 -10.07
CA LEU A 27 17.58 -3.57 -11.37
C LEU A 27 18.55 -3.72 -12.54
N LYS A 28 19.80 -3.25 -12.42
CA LYS A 28 20.84 -3.44 -13.45
C LYS A 28 21.24 -4.90 -13.66
N THR A 29 20.96 -5.77 -12.70
CA THR A 29 21.36 -7.19 -12.72
C THR A 29 20.17 -8.14 -12.88
N SER A 30 18.96 -7.62 -13.08
CA SER A 30 17.73 -8.39 -13.22
C SER A 30 17.04 -8.06 -14.55
N ASP A 31 16.21 -8.96 -15.06
CA ASP A 31 15.37 -8.73 -16.24
C ASP A 31 14.11 -7.88 -15.95
N ILE A 32 14.17 -7.02 -14.93
CA ILE A 32 13.06 -6.19 -14.47
C ILE A 32 13.22 -4.79 -15.06
N GLU A 33 12.16 -4.27 -15.68
CA GLU A 33 12.11 -2.90 -16.17
C GLU A 33 12.44 -1.89 -15.05
N PRO A 34 13.28 -0.86 -15.33
CA PRO A 34 13.68 0.10 -14.32
C PRO A 34 12.49 0.84 -13.69
N PHE A 35 12.45 0.90 -12.35
CA PHE A 35 11.46 1.67 -11.60
C PHE A 35 12.07 2.35 -10.38
N THR A 36 11.35 3.33 -9.82
CA THR A 36 11.72 4.01 -8.58
C THR A 36 10.77 3.65 -7.43
N ALA A 37 11.18 3.90 -6.19
CA ALA A 37 10.31 3.74 -5.02
C ALA A 37 9.01 4.59 -5.12
N ARG A 38 9.06 5.72 -5.85
CA ARG A 38 7.87 6.54 -6.12
C ARG A 38 6.88 5.82 -7.03
N ASP A 39 7.36 5.03 -7.98
CA ASP A 39 6.50 4.31 -8.91
C ASP A 39 5.72 3.22 -8.18
N LEU A 40 6.32 2.55 -7.20
CA LEU A 40 5.59 1.63 -6.30
C LEU A 40 4.39 2.33 -5.62
N ARG A 41 4.58 3.57 -5.15
CA ARG A 41 3.49 4.35 -4.54
C ARG A 41 2.41 4.75 -5.55
N ARG A 42 2.79 5.08 -6.79
CA ARG A 42 1.84 5.37 -7.87
C ARG A 42 1.04 4.12 -8.23
N THR A 43 1.70 2.98 -8.42
CA THR A 43 1.08 1.68 -8.65
C THR A 43 0.08 1.35 -7.55
N PHE A 44 0.47 1.49 -6.28
CA PHE A 44 -0.44 1.31 -5.14
C PHE A 44 -1.69 2.21 -5.23
N THR A 45 -1.51 3.49 -5.57
CA THR A 45 -2.63 4.44 -5.72
C THR A 45 -3.58 4.02 -6.84
N THR A 46 -3.02 3.62 -7.98
CA THR A 46 -3.79 3.17 -9.16
C THR A 46 -4.59 1.92 -8.84
N HIS A 47 -3.98 0.93 -8.18
CA HIS A 47 -4.69 -0.29 -7.80
C HIS A 47 -5.79 -0.02 -6.78
N LEU A 48 -5.52 0.77 -5.73
CA LEU A 48 -6.57 1.17 -4.78
C LEU A 48 -7.76 1.84 -5.48
N SER A 49 -7.51 2.64 -6.52
CA SER A 49 -8.58 3.22 -7.31
C SER A 49 -9.35 2.20 -8.13
N ARG A 50 -8.67 1.18 -8.67
CA ARG A 50 -9.29 0.09 -9.42
C ARG A 50 -10.19 -0.81 -8.57
N ILE A 51 -9.89 -0.99 -7.29
CA ILE A 51 -10.66 -1.82 -6.35
C ILE A 51 -11.65 -0.99 -5.51
N ASP A 52 -12.09 0.14 -6.05
CA ASP A 52 -13.11 1.04 -5.49
C ASP A 52 -12.82 1.52 -4.06
N VAL A 53 -11.55 1.86 -3.77
CA VAL A 53 -11.21 2.60 -2.54
C VAL A 53 -11.34 4.09 -2.78
N LEU A 54 -12.18 4.74 -1.97
CA LEU A 54 -12.47 6.17 -2.04
C LEU A 54 -11.21 7.03 -1.97
N ALA A 55 -11.17 8.11 -2.76
CA ALA A 55 -10.03 9.02 -2.83
C ALA A 55 -9.61 9.56 -1.46
N GLU A 56 -10.57 9.90 -0.60
CA GLU A 56 -10.31 10.33 0.77
C GLU A 56 -9.50 9.29 1.57
N ILE A 57 -9.93 8.02 1.53
CA ILE A 57 -9.26 6.93 2.24
C ILE A 57 -7.87 6.68 1.65
N ARG A 58 -7.72 6.72 0.31
CA ARG A 58 -6.42 6.59 -0.35
C ARG A 58 -5.44 7.68 0.11
N ASN A 59 -5.89 8.93 0.14
CA ASN A 59 -5.09 10.07 0.58
C ASN A 59 -4.71 9.96 2.06
N ARG A 60 -5.63 9.53 2.92
CA ARG A 60 -5.37 9.29 4.35
C ARG A 60 -4.36 8.17 4.58
N ILE A 61 -4.45 7.04 3.87
CA ILE A 61 -3.45 5.96 3.93
C ILE A 61 -2.07 6.48 3.52
N GLN A 62 -2.05 7.34 2.51
CA GLN A 62 -0.85 7.94 1.95
C GLN A 62 -0.30 9.11 2.77
N ASN A 63 -1.00 9.52 3.83
CA ASN A 63 -0.68 10.73 4.60
C ASN A 63 -0.53 11.98 3.71
N HIS A 64 -1.35 12.06 2.65
CA HIS A 64 -1.46 13.27 1.83
C HIS A 64 -2.34 14.27 2.57
N ALA A 65 -1.93 15.54 2.58
CA ALA A 65 -2.78 16.62 3.07
C ALA A 65 -4.08 16.62 2.26
N ILE A 66 -5.22 16.59 2.95
CA ILE A 66 -6.53 16.78 2.33
C ILE A 66 -6.65 18.29 2.05
N ALA A 67 -6.04 18.73 0.96
CA ALA A 67 -5.98 20.15 0.61
C ALA A 67 -7.40 20.68 0.36
N GLY A 68 -7.74 21.79 1.03
CA GLY A 68 -9.00 22.50 0.83
C GLY A 68 -10.11 22.20 1.85
N ASP A 69 -9.92 21.23 2.74
CA ASP A 69 -10.95 20.89 3.72
C ASP A 69 -10.70 21.55 5.08
N VAL A 70 -11.31 22.71 5.29
CA VAL A 70 -11.34 23.42 6.58
C VAL A 70 -11.91 22.51 7.68
N GLU A 71 -12.78 21.56 7.32
CA GLU A 71 -13.36 20.58 8.23
C GLU A 71 -12.31 19.59 8.76
N SER A 72 -11.41 19.10 7.90
CA SER A 72 -10.26 18.27 8.31
C SER A 72 -9.27 18.99 9.23
N LYS A 73 -9.12 20.31 9.07
CA LYS A 73 -8.18 21.13 9.83
C LYS A 73 -8.70 21.50 11.22
N HIS A 74 -10.02 21.60 11.40
CA HIS A 74 -10.63 22.09 12.63
C HIS A 74 -11.54 21.08 13.35
N TYR A 75 -12.14 20.10 12.66
CA TYR A 75 -13.24 19.28 13.22
C TYR A 75 -13.05 17.77 13.08
N ASN A 76 -12.52 17.28 11.95
CA ASN A 76 -12.43 15.85 11.70
C ASN A 76 -11.18 15.21 12.32
N ARG A 77 -11.30 14.85 13.61
CA ARG A 77 -10.29 14.09 14.37
C ARG A 77 -10.42 12.59 14.23
N PHE A 78 -11.37 12.10 13.44
CA PHE A 78 -11.55 10.68 13.24
C PHE A 78 -10.31 10.13 12.50
N ASP A 79 -9.73 9.06 13.01
CA ASP A 79 -8.46 8.53 12.49
C ASP A 79 -8.65 7.64 11.24
N TYR A 80 -9.91 7.29 10.93
CA TYR A 80 -10.32 6.38 9.87
C TYR A 80 -9.62 5.02 9.95
N ALA A 81 -9.20 4.56 11.15
CA ALA A 81 -8.43 3.34 11.30
C ALA A 81 -9.14 2.12 10.67
N ASN A 82 -10.45 1.99 10.89
CA ASN A 82 -11.26 0.91 10.35
C ASN A 82 -11.36 0.96 8.81
N GLN A 83 -11.56 2.14 8.24
CA GLN A 83 -11.66 2.34 6.80
C GLN A 83 -10.31 2.10 6.12
N LYS A 84 -9.21 2.60 6.71
CA LYS A 84 -7.84 2.34 6.25
C LYS A 84 -7.54 0.85 6.28
N LYS A 85 -7.88 0.16 7.38
CA LYS A 85 -7.71 -1.29 7.52
C LYS A 85 -8.47 -2.05 6.42
N SER A 86 -9.76 -1.77 6.25
CA SER A 86 -10.58 -2.43 5.22
C SER A 86 -10.04 -2.21 3.80
N ALA A 87 -9.58 -1.00 3.49
CA ALA A 87 -8.94 -0.70 2.21
C ALA A 87 -7.62 -1.47 2.01
N LEU A 88 -6.80 -1.59 3.07
CA LEU A 88 -5.55 -2.36 3.01
C LEU A 88 -5.80 -3.87 2.91
N GLU A 89 -6.87 -4.41 3.50
CA GLU A 89 -7.29 -5.80 3.33
C GLU A 89 -7.78 -6.07 1.89
N LYS A 90 -8.48 -5.12 1.27
CA LYS A 90 -8.81 -5.20 -0.17
C LYS A 90 -7.54 -5.23 -1.02
N TRP A 91 -6.58 -4.36 -0.71
CA TRP A 91 -5.29 -4.33 -1.40
C TRP A 91 -4.51 -5.64 -1.23
N GLU A 92 -4.50 -6.22 -0.03
CA GLU A 92 -3.85 -7.52 0.22
C GLU A 92 -4.46 -8.62 -0.67
N ARG A 93 -5.79 -8.68 -0.80
CA ARG A 93 -6.46 -9.64 -1.68
C ARG A 93 -6.09 -9.43 -3.15
N GLU A 94 -6.07 -8.18 -3.61
CA GLU A 94 -5.62 -7.82 -4.97
C GLU A 94 -4.15 -8.23 -5.19
N MET A 95 -3.26 -7.99 -4.23
CA MET A 95 -1.86 -8.41 -4.32
C MET A 95 -1.75 -9.93 -4.45
N LYS A 96 -2.44 -10.69 -3.58
CA LYS A 96 -2.45 -12.15 -3.64
C LYS A 96 -2.94 -12.65 -4.99
N HIS A 97 -3.97 -12.02 -5.55
CA HIS A 97 -4.44 -12.33 -6.89
C HIS A 97 -3.37 -12.06 -7.97
N ILE A 98 -2.70 -10.90 -7.93
CA ILE A 98 -1.62 -10.53 -8.88
C ILE A 98 -0.46 -11.52 -8.86
N VAL A 99 -0.06 -11.99 -7.67
CA VAL A 99 1.06 -12.95 -7.52
C VAL A 99 0.62 -14.41 -7.50
N ASN A 100 -0.63 -14.69 -7.89
CA ASN A 100 -1.21 -16.03 -7.95
C ASN A 100 -1.09 -16.84 -6.64
N ILE A 101 -1.17 -16.16 -5.50
CA ILE A 101 -1.27 -16.79 -4.18
C ILE A 101 -2.75 -17.10 -3.93
N PRO A 102 -3.11 -18.37 -3.61
CA PRO A 102 -4.48 -18.74 -3.32
C PRO A 102 -5.04 -17.90 -2.17
N VAL A 103 -6.13 -17.19 -2.43
CA VAL A 103 -6.92 -16.55 -1.38
C VAL A 103 -7.87 -17.62 -0.85
N LYS A 104 -7.80 -17.89 0.45
CA LYS A 104 -8.66 -18.89 1.10
C LYS A 104 -10.06 -18.30 1.21
N ASP A 105 -10.86 -18.48 0.18
CA ASP A 105 -12.28 -18.11 0.21
C ASP A 105 -13.06 -19.26 0.85
N ASN A 106 -13.74 -18.98 1.96
CA ASN A 106 -14.60 -19.95 2.66
C ASN A 106 -15.94 -20.16 1.91
N ILE A 107 -15.92 -20.16 0.58
CA ILE A 107 -17.11 -20.37 -0.25
C ILE A 107 -17.32 -21.89 -0.37
N ILE A 108 -18.31 -22.40 0.37
CA ILE A 108 -18.83 -23.75 0.16
C ILE A 108 -19.78 -23.66 -1.03
N ASN A 109 -19.38 -24.23 -2.18
CA ASN A 109 -20.29 -24.43 -3.30
C ASN A 109 -21.32 -25.50 -2.88
N PHE A 110 -22.55 -25.08 -2.59
CA PHE A 110 -23.66 -26.02 -2.50
C PHE A 110 -24.03 -26.44 -3.92
N THR A 111 -23.50 -27.58 -4.36
CA THR A 111 -24.09 -28.29 -5.51
C THR A 111 -25.41 -28.88 -5.04
N GLY A 112 -26.49 -28.12 -5.20
CA GLY A 112 -27.83 -28.64 -5.08
C GLY A 112 -28.07 -29.60 -6.24
N ASN A 113 -27.96 -30.91 -6.00
CA ASN A 113 -28.60 -31.90 -6.85
C ASN A 113 -30.11 -31.74 -6.66
N ALA A 114 -30.73 -30.94 -7.51
CA ALA A 114 -32.16 -31.02 -7.74
C ALA A 114 -32.40 -32.13 -8.77
N SER A 115 -33.04 -33.21 -8.29
CA SER A 115 -33.56 -34.39 -9.00
C SER A 115 -32.61 -35.59 -9.09
#